data_AF-A0ABD5WKQ8-F1
#
_entry.id   AF-A0ABD5WKQ8-F1
#
_cell.length_a   1.000
_cell.length_b   1.000
_cell.length_c   1.000
_cell.angle_alpha   90.00
_cell.angle_beta   90.00
_cell.angle_gamma   90.00
#
_symmetry.space_group_name_H-M   'P 1'
#
loop_
_entity.id
_entity.type
_entity.pdbx_description
1 polymer ?
#
loop_
_entity_poly.entity_id
_entity_poly.type
_entity_poly.pdbx_seq_one_letter_code
_entity_poly.pdbx_strand_id
1 'polypeptide(L)'
;MARVGEPTDFENTKIVTGSMIAHRQFAIDTDEYIVATGSGNARAITLGDLDQYYTLGFLNAEPVFKYMKPLCPPKQNGYFEISIEVASDLPYIDFDLNSDLYTAVCMIVDQLDVSEIKTIVTDEGVSSLLTADKKSTATHLIRAVGEVLSANYDQYSASDRADLEVIVNHCVGELFNLSEDDLTALERI
;
A
#
# COMPACT_ATOMS: atom_id res chain seq x y z
N MET A 1 -0.80 -12.25 -6.15
CA MET A 1 -2.17 -12.78 -6.37
C MET A 1 -2.71 -13.30 -5.06
N ALA A 2 -3.81 -12.70 -4.57
CA ALA A 2 -4.52 -13.18 -3.39
C ALA A 2 -5.07 -14.59 -3.65
N ARG A 3 -5.04 -15.48 -2.66
CA ARG A 3 -5.70 -16.78 -2.73
C ARG A 3 -7.00 -16.71 -1.96
N VAL A 4 -8.05 -17.36 -2.47
CA VAL A 4 -9.24 -17.67 -1.68
C VAL A 4 -8.78 -18.62 -0.56
N GLY A 5 -8.76 -18.12 0.68
CA GLY A 5 -8.14 -18.83 1.80
C GLY A 5 -8.80 -20.17 2.11
N GLU A 6 -7.98 -21.17 2.43
CA GLU A 6 -8.42 -22.42 3.02
C GLU A 6 -8.61 -22.27 4.54
N PRO A 7 -9.41 -23.13 5.21
CA PRO A 7 -9.61 -23.07 6.66
C PRO A 7 -8.35 -23.20 7.53
N THR A 8 -7.20 -23.52 6.94
CA THR A 8 -5.89 -23.57 7.61
C THR A 8 -5.14 -22.23 7.54
N ASP A 9 -5.59 -21.29 6.71
CA ASP A 9 -4.87 -20.03 6.46
C ASP A 9 -5.11 -18.96 7.53
N PHE A 10 -5.89 -19.26 8.58
CA PHE A 10 -6.13 -18.31 9.68
C PHE A 10 -4.86 -18.02 10.50
N GLU A 11 -3.93 -19.00 10.57
CA GLU A 11 -2.66 -18.94 11.32
C GLU A 11 -1.54 -18.21 10.56
N ASN A 12 -1.86 -17.50 9.47
CA ASN A 12 -0.87 -16.74 8.71
C ASN A 12 -1.14 -15.24 8.78
N THR A 13 -0.06 -14.46 8.72
CA THR A 13 -0.13 -13.01 8.51
C THR A 13 -0.89 -12.70 7.22
N LYS A 14 -1.81 -11.75 7.31
CA LYS A 14 -2.75 -11.41 6.24
C LYS A 14 -3.04 -9.93 6.20
N ILE A 15 -3.38 -9.43 5.01
CA ILE A 15 -3.90 -8.08 4.88
C ILE A 15 -5.42 -8.13 5.03
N VAL A 16 -5.95 -7.31 5.92
CA VAL A 16 -7.36 -7.24 6.24
C VAL A 16 -7.96 -5.91 5.80
N THR A 17 -9.21 -5.95 5.37
CA THR A 17 -10.01 -4.76 5.07
C THR A 17 -11.49 -5.03 5.34
N GLY A 18 -12.33 -4.00 5.45
CA GLY A 18 -13.78 -4.21 5.51
C GLY A 18 -14.30 -4.82 4.21
N SER A 19 -15.36 -5.63 4.24
CA SER A 19 -16.01 -6.05 2.98
C SER A 19 -16.60 -4.88 2.20
N MET A 20 -16.99 -3.81 2.90
CA MET A 20 -17.57 -2.61 2.31
C MET A 20 -16.73 -1.42 2.75
N ILE A 21 -16.06 -0.76 1.79
CA ILE A 21 -15.22 0.40 2.07
C ILE A 21 -15.59 1.55 1.15
N ALA A 22 -15.37 2.77 1.62
CA ALA A 22 -15.51 4.01 0.84
C ALA A 22 -14.14 4.66 0.55
N HIS A 23 -13.12 4.30 1.33
CA HIS A 23 -11.77 4.86 1.30
C HIS A 23 -10.74 3.73 1.47
N ARG A 24 -9.47 4.00 1.13
CA ARG A 24 -8.34 3.09 1.37
C ARG A 24 -8.24 2.74 2.87
N GLN A 25 -8.44 1.46 3.20
CA GLN A 25 -8.51 0.96 4.57
C GLN A 25 -8.01 -0.48 4.64
N PHE A 26 -6.76 -0.71 4.24
CA PHE A 26 -6.09 -1.99 4.42
C PHE A 26 -5.18 -1.93 5.65
N ALA A 27 -5.22 -2.98 6.47
CA ALA A 27 -4.36 -3.15 7.63
C ALA A 27 -3.70 -4.53 7.58
N ILE A 28 -2.57 -4.70 8.25
CA ILE A 28 -1.98 -6.01 8.45
C ILE A 28 -2.45 -6.61 9.77
N ASP A 29 -2.83 -7.88 9.73
CA ASP A 29 -3.12 -8.67 10.91
C ASP A 29 -1.89 -9.50 11.26
N THR A 30 -1.05 -8.96 12.15
CA THR A 30 0.17 -9.62 12.65
C THR A 30 -0.11 -10.63 13.75
N ASP A 31 -1.30 -10.57 14.36
CA ASP A 31 -1.69 -11.39 15.52
C ASP A 31 -2.49 -12.64 15.10
N GLU A 32 -2.64 -12.85 13.78
CA GLU A 32 -3.26 -14.04 13.19
C GLU A 32 -4.71 -14.26 13.67
N TYR A 33 -5.46 -13.18 13.87
CA TYR A 33 -6.86 -13.27 14.31
C TYR A 33 -7.73 -14.03 13.29
N ILE A 34 -8.73 -14.75 13.79
CA ILE A 34 -9.76 -15.35 12.93
C ILE A 34 -10.64 -14.22 12.39
N VAL A 35 -10.55 -13.98 11.08
CA VAL A 35 -11.37 -13.00 10.38
C VAL A 35 -12.71 -13.65 10.03
N ALA A 36 -13.80 -13.20 10.65
CA ALA A 36 -15.13 -13.68 10.31
C ALA A 36 -15.46 -13.29 8.87
N THR A 37 -15.61 -14.25 7.95
CA THR A 37 -15.99 -13.97 6.56
C THR A 37 -17.50 -14.16 6.38
N GLY A 38 -18.25 -13.06 6.22
CA GLY A 38 -19.70 -13.06 6.01
C GLY A 38 -20.19 -11.75 5.37
N SER A 39 -21.50 -11.64 5.10
CA SER A 39 -22.09 -10.40 4.56
C SER A 39 -22.05 -9.29 5.62
N GLY A 40 -21.14 -8.33 5.45
CA GLY A 40 -20.89 -7.23 6.39
C GLY A 40 -19.58 -7.33 7.19
N ASN A 41 -18.81 -8.41 7.01
CA ASN A 41 -17.59 -8.64 7.79
C ASN A 41 -16.30 -8.37 6.99
N ALA A 42 -15.16 -8.37 7.65
CA ALA A 42 -13.87 -8.14 7.01
C ALA A 42 -13.53 -9.19 5.92
N ARG A 43 -12.65 -8.79 5.01
CA ARG A 43 -12.00 -9.61 4.00
C ARG A 43 -10.54 -9.76 4.40
N ALA A 44 -10.00 -10.96 4.21
CA ALA A 44 -8.60 -11.26 4.41
C ALA A 44 -7.98 -11.62 3.06
N ILE A 45 -6.78 -11.09 2.83
CA ILE A 45 -5.93 -11.34 1.68
C ILE A 45 -4.73 -12.13 2.21
N THR A 46 -4.70 -13.43 1.93
CA THR A 46 -3.54 -14.29 2.22
C THR A 46 -2.39 -13.91 1.29
N LEU A 47 -1.21 -13.66 1.87
CA LEU A 47 -0.07 -13.11 1.15
C LEU A 47 0.77 -14.17 0.41
N GLY A 48 0.79 -15.41 0.87
CA GLY A 48 1.71 -16.42 0.32
C GLY A 48 3.16 -15.96 0.45
N ASP A 49 3.86 -15.84 -0.66
CA ASP A 49 5.26 -15.41 -0.71
C ASP A 49 5.44 -13.88 -0.88
N LEU A 50 4.34 -13.12 -0.87
CA LEU A 50 4.40 -11.66 -1.03
C LEU A 50 4.90 -10.97 0.24
N ASP A 51 5.75 -9.94 0.09
CA ASP A 51 6.16 -9.10 1.21
C ASP A 51 4.97 -8.31 1.76
N GLN A 52 4.71 -8.49 3.05
CA GLN A 52 3.52 -7.97 3.72
C GLN A 52 3.49 -6.45 3.81
N TYR A 53 4.63 -5.80 4.03
CA TYR A 53 4.69 -4.36 4.24
C TYR A 53 4.67 -3.62 2.91
N TYR A 54 5.35 -4.16 1.91
CA TYR A 54 5.23 -3.67 0.54
C TYR A 54 3.78 -3.81 0.04
N THR A 55 3.16 -4.98 0.24
CA THR A 55 1.76 -5.20 -0.15
C THR A 55 0.80 -4.25 0.57
N LEU A 56 1.00 -4.03 1.87
CA LEU A 56 0.20 -3.08 2.66
C LEU A 56 0.32 -1.66 2.13
N GLY A 57 1.55 -1.18 1.90
CA GLY A 57 1.80 0.15 1.34
C GLY A 57 1.19 0.31 -0.06
N PHE A 58 1.38 -0.70 -0.90
CA PHE A 58 0.83 -0.74 -2.26
C PHE A 58 -0.70 -0.65 -2.28
N LEU A 59 -1.40 -1.47 -1.48
CA LEU A 59 -2.86 -1.50 -1.43
C LEU A 59 -3.47 -0.20 -0.86
N ASN A 60 -2.72 0.51 -0.02
CA ASN A 60 -3.12 1.81 0.53
C ASN A 60 -2.71 2.99 -0.35
N ALA A 61 -2.08 2.78 -1.51
CA ALA A 61 -1.80 3.88 -2.44
C ALA A 61 -3.08 4.34 -3.16
N GLU A 62 -3.29 5.65 -3.30
CA GLU A 62 -4.42 6.25 -4.02
C GLU A 62 -4.56 5.70 -5.45
N PRO A 63 -3.48 5.59 -6.27
CA PRO A 63 -3.62 5.10 -7.64
C PRO A 63 -4.12 3.65 -7.69
N VAL A 64 -3.65 2.79 -6.79
CA VAL A 64 -4.09 1.40 -6.68
C VAL A 64 -5.56 1.34 -6.27
N PHE A 65 -5.94 2.11 -5.25
CA PHE A 65 -7.31 2.18 -4.78
C PHE A 65 -8.28 2.68 -5.87
N LYS A 66 -7.91 3.72 -6.61
CA LYS A 66 -8.70 4.28 -7.71
C LYS A 66 -8.81 3.33 -8.90
N TYR A 67 -7.77 2.55 -9.17
CA TYR A 67 -7.82 1.49 -10.17
C TYR A 67 -8.77 0.36 -9.74
N MET A 68 -8.72 -0.04 -8.47
CA MET A 68 -9.53 -1.12 -7.91
C MET A 68 -11.02 -0.76 -7.80
N LYS A 69 -11.34 0.46 -7.34
CA LYS A 69 -12.71 0.93 -7.06
C LYS A 69 -13.73 0.64 -8.19
N PRO A 70 -13.49 0.95 -9.49
CA PRO A 70 -14.44 0.68 -10.56
C PRO A 70 -14.58 -0.81 -10.93
N LEU A 71 -13.64 -1.66 -10.52
CA LEU A 71 -13.70 -3.11 -10.75
C LEU A 71 -14.55 -3.83 -9.70
N CYS A 72 -14.74 -3.21 -8.54
CA CYS A 72 -15.56 -3.74 -7.46
C CYS A 72 -17.05 -3.45 -7.64
N PRO A 73 -17.95 -4.35 -7.23
CA PRO A 73 -19.40 -4.11 -7.27
C PRO A 73 -19.80 -2.86 -6.44
N PRO A 74 -20.46 -1.85 -7.04
CA PRO A 74 -20.86 -0.65 -6.31
C PRO A 74 -21.98 -0.93 -5.31
N LYS A 75 -22.00 -0.19 -4.21
CA LYS A 75 -23.05 -0.18 -3.18
C LYS A 75 -23.56 1.26 -2.96
N GLN A 76 -24.60 1.40 -2.14
CA GLN A 76 -25.18 2.71 -1.84
C GLN A 76 -24.17 3.64 -1.14
N ASN A 77 -24.35 4.96 -1.30
CA ASN A 77 -23.58 6.01 -0.63
C ASN A 77 -22.07 6.01 -0.89
N GLY A 78 -21.63 5.56 -2.08
CA GLY A 78 -20.21 5.61 -2.48
C GLY A 78 -19.35 4.46 -1.95
N TYR A 79 -19.95 3.51 -1.23
CA TYR A 79 -19.29 2.27 -0.82
C TYR A 79 -19.19 1.31 -1.99
N PHE A 80 -18.20 0.42 -1.93
CA PHE A 80 -18.09 -0.72 -2.84
C PHE A 80 -17.67 -1.97 -2.07
N GLU A 81 -17.99 -3.13 -2.63
CA GLU A 81 -17.64 -4.41 -2.04
C GLU A 81 -16.30 -4.90 -2.56
N ILE A 82 -15.32 -5.09 -1.67
CA ILE A 82 -14.04 -5.70 -2.05
C ILE A 82 -14.27 -7.18 -2.37
N SER A 83 -14.07 -7.51 -3.65
CA SER A 83 -14.02 -8.88 -4.15
C SER A 83 -12.57 -9.38 -4.08
N ILE A 84 -12.38 -10.60 -3.59
CA ILE A 84 -11.06 -11.24 -3.52
C ILE A 84 -10.53 -11.46 -4.93
N GLU A 85 -11.40 -11.73 -5.90
CA GLU A 85 -11.08 -11.87 -7.31
C GLU A 85 -10.47 -10.57 -7.85
N VAL A 86 -11.10 -9.42 -7.58
CA VAL A 86 -10.57 -8.11 -7.99
C VAL A 86 -9.21 -7.83 -7.34
N ALA A 87 -9.05 -8.12 -6.04
CA ALA A 87 -7.77 -7.97 -5.35
C ALA A 87 -6.68 -8.91 -5.91
N SER A 88 -7.08 -10.08 -6.43
CA SER A 88 -6.17 -11.05 -7.04
C SER A 88 -5.68 -10.59 -8.41
N ASP A 89 -6.51 -9.85 -9.14
CA ASP A 89 -6.24 -9.36 -10.50
C ASP A 89 -5.54 -7.99 -10.54
N LEU A 90 -5.23 -7.41 -9.37
CA LEU A 90 -4.50 -6.14 -9.32
C LEU A 90 -3.13 -6.28 -10.00
N PRO A 91 -2.74 -5.32 -10.86
CA PRO A 91 -1.41 -5.31 -11.45
C PRO A 91 -0.40 -5.08 -10.32
N TYR A 92 0.25 -6.14 -9.88
CA TYR A 92 1.23 -6.12 -8.81
C TYR A 92 2.62 -6.24 -9.41
N ILE A 93 3.54 -5.37 -8.99
CA ILE A 93 4.94 -5.48 -9.36
C ILE A 93 5.64 -6.30 -8.28
N ASP A 94 6.20 -7.45 -8.70
CA ASP A 94 6.97 -8.30 -7.81
C ASP A 94 8.10 -7.51 -7.16
N PHE A 95 8.21 -7.72 -5.85
CA PHE A 95 9.19 -7.07 -5.01
C PHE A 95 10.23 -8.09 -4.59
N ASP A 96 11.48 -7.85 -4.98
CA ASP A 96 12.63 -8.57 -4.46
C ASP A 96 13.36 -7.68 -3.45
N LEU A 97 13.44 -8.16 -2.21
CA LEU A 97 14.01 -7.39 -1.11
C LEU A 97 15.53 -7.37 -1.23
N ASN A 98 16.09 -6.20 -1.54
CA ASN A 98 17.51 -5.94 -1.41
C ASN A 98 17.78 -5.35 -0.03
N SER A 99 18.38 -6.14 0.87
CA SER A 99 18.58 -5.75 2.27
C SER A 99 19.45 -4.50 2.46
N ASP A 100 20.46 -4.31 1.61
CA ASP A 100 21.34 -3.13 1.68
C ASP A 100 20.57 -1.87 1.27
N LEU A 101 19.81 -1.96 0.18
CA LEU A 101 18.95 -0.87 -0.28
C LEU A 101 17.86 -0.56 0.74
N TYR A 102 17.24 -1.59 1.32
CA TYR A 102 16.22 -1.44 2.35
C TYR A 102 16.78 -0.70 3.58
N THR A 103 17.97 -1.10 4.04
CA THR A 103 18.64 -0.43 5.17
C THR A 103 18.89 1.04 4.87
N ALA A 104 19.34 1.37 3.65
CA ALA A 104 19.55 2.75 3.24
C ALA A 104 18.25 3.57 3.21
N VAL A 105 17.15 2.97 2.74
CA VAL A 105 15.81 3.61 2.77
C VAL A 105 15.35 3.84 4.20
N CYS A 106 15.45 2.84 5.09
CA CYS A 106 15.08 3.01 6.50
C CYS A 106 15.88 4.12 7.16
N MET A 107 17.19 4.21 6.90
CA MET A 107 18.01 5.30 7.43
C MET A 107 17.51 6.67 6.96
N ILE A 108 17.03 6.80 5.72
CA ILE A 108 16.45 8.05 5.23
C ILE A 108 15.14 8.36 5.96
N VAL A 109 14.25 7.37 6.07
CA VAL A 109 12.95 7.52 6.75
C VAL A 109 13.12 7.86 8.24
N ASP A 110 14.17 7.35 8.88
CA ASP A 110 14.48 7.60 10.29
C ASP A 110 15.20 8.93 10.54
N GLN A 111 16.01 9.42 9.57
CA GLN A 111 16.88 10.58 9.76
C GLN A 111 16.30 11.89 9.21
N LEU A 112 15.52 11.82 8.14
CA LEU A 112 14.91 13.00 7.53
C LEU A 112 13.50 13.22 8.07
N ASP A 113 13.09 14.49 8.06
CA ASP A 113 11.69 14.82 8.28
C ASP A 113 10.86 14.25 7.12
N VAL A 114 9.69 13.69 7.41
CA VAL A 114 8.79 13.11 6.39
C VAL A 114 8.49 14.14 5.29
N SER A 115 8.35 15.41 5.65
CA SER A 115 8.11 16.49 4.69
C SER A 115 9.28 16.74 3.74
N GLU A 116 10.53 16.55 4.20
CA GLU A 116 11.72 16.64 3.36
C GLU A 116 11.78 15.46 2.38
N ILE A 117 11.48 14.24 2.85
CA ILE A 117 11.41 13.05 2.00
C ILE A 117 10.36 13.26 0.91
N LYS A 118 9.18 13.78 1.28
CA LYS A 118 8.12 14.11 0.34
C LYS A 118 8.62 15.08 -0.73
N THR A 119 9.23 16.20 -0.35
CA THR A 119 9.76 17.19 -1.30
C THR A 119 10.77 16.58 -2.27
N ILE A 120 11.70 15.74 -1.80
CA ILE A 120 12.65 15.06 -2.69
C ILE A 120 11.89 14.16 -3.68
N VAL A 121 10.94 13.36 -3.20
CA VAL A 121 10.18 12.43 -4.03
C VAL A 121 9.30 13.15 -5.06
N THR A 122 8.66 14.26 -4.69
CA THR A 122 7.74 15.00 -5.56
C THR A 122 8.49 15.88 -6.56
N ASP A 123 9.51 16.60 -6.11
CA ASP A 123 10.12 17.68 -6.89
C ASP A 123 11.38 17.20 -7.64
N GLU A 124 12.17 16.33 -7.01
CA GLU A 124 13.42 15.82 -7.57
C GLU A 124 13.27 14.40 -8.14
N GLY A 125 12.20 13.70 -7.76
CA GLY A 125 11.89 12.34 -8.18
C GLY A 125 12.53 11.25 -7.31
N VAL A 126 11.91 10.07 -7.31
CA VAL A 126 12.30 8.93 -6.46
C VAL A 126 13.78 8.52 -6.59
N SER A 127 14.37 8.66 -7.77
CA SER A 127 15.79 8.33 -8.00
C SER A 127 16.78 9.29 -7.32
N SER A 128 16.31 10.44 -6.83
CA SER A 128 17.14 11.42 -6.15
C SER A 128 17.43 11.05 -4.69
N LEU A 129 16.63 10.14 -4.11
CA LEU A 129 16.85 9.62 -2.76
C LEU A 129 18.08 8.72 -2.67
N LEU A 130 18.31 7.85 -3.65
CA LEU A 130 19.34 6.82 -3.61
C LEU A 130 19.88 6.54 -5.02
N THR A 131 21.15 6.13 -5.11
CA THR A 131 21.81 5.80 -6.38
C THR A 131 21.33 4.49 -7.04
N ALA A 132 20.28 3.87 -6.50
CA ALA A 132 19.67 2.67 -7.06
C ALA A 132 18.72 3.03 -8.21
N ASP A 133 18.27 2.01 -8.96
CA ASP A 133 17.28 2.24 -10.00
C ASP A 133 15.94 2.69 -9.42
N LYS A 134 15.22 3.49 -10.20
CA LYS A 134 13.99 4.17 -9.78
C LYS A 134 12.92 3.21 -9.23
N LYS A 135 12.76 2.04 -9.87
CA LYS A 135 11.73 1.07 -9.48
C LYS A 135 12.10 0.36 -8.19
N SER A 136 13.35 -0.04 -8.04
CA SER A 136 13.84 -0.63 -6.78
C SER A 136 13.72 0.37 -5.63
N THR A 137 14.12 1.63 -5.81
CA THR A 137 13.95 2.65 -4.76
C THR A 137 12.47 2.84 -4.42
N ALA A 138 11.58 2.91 -5.42
CA ALA A 138 10.14 3.05 -5.21
C ALA A 138 9.56 1.87 -4.41
N THR A 139 9.87 0.63 -4.78
CA THR A 139 9.33 -0.54 -4.06
C THR A 139 9.82 -0.61 -2.61
N HIS A 140 11.09 -0.29 -2.36
CA HIS A 140 11.66 -0.27 -1.01
C HIS A 140 11.09 0.86 -0.16
N LEU A 141 10.81 2.02 -0.76
CA LEU A 141 10.17 3.14 -0.05
C LEU A 141 8.71 2.82 0.28
N ILE A 142 7.96 2.20 -0.65
CA ILE A 142 6.59 1.70 -0.37
C ILE A 142 6.60 0.71 0.80
N ARG A 143 7.56 -0.24 0.81
CA ARG A 143 7.71 -1.20 1.91
C ARG A 143 8.01 -0.51 3.23
N ALA A 144 8.99 0.39 3.27
CA ALA A 144 9.41 1.08 4.49
C ALA A 144 8.25 1.91 5.08
N VAL A 145 7.54 2.66 4.25
CA VAL A 145 6.36 3.43 4.68
C VAL A 145 5.26 2.51 5.17
N GLY A 146 5.01 1.38 4.49
CA GLY A 146 4.04 0.37 4.92
C GLY A 146 4.37 -0.22 6.29
N GLU A 147 5.64 -0.53 6.54
CA GLU A 147 6.11 -1.03 7.84
C GLU A 147 5.94 0.02 8.95
N VAL A 148 6.38 1.25 8.69
CA VAL A 148 6.33 2.35 9.65
C VAL A 148 4.89 2.72 10.02
N LEU A 149 4.01 2.87 9.02
CA LEU A 149 2.59 3.14 9.26
C LEU A 149 1.91 1.98 9.99
N SER A 150 2.26 0.73 9.67
CA SER A 150 1.71 -0.42 10.38
C SER A 150 2.11 -0.45 11.86
N ALA A 151 3.37 -0.15 12.17
CA ALA A 151 3.90 -0.29 13.53
C ALA A 151 3.57 0.93 14.42
N ASN A 152 3.53 2.12 13.82
CA ASN A 152 3.57 3.38 14.55
C ASN A 152 2.47 4.37 14.13
N TYR A 153 1.39 3.93 13.47
CA TYR A 153 0.33 4.81 12.95
C TYR A 153 -0.04 5.94 13.93
N ASP A 154 -0.35 5.58 15.18
CA ASP A 154 -0.81 6.52 16.21
C ASP A 154 0.24 7.51 16.72
N GLN A 155 1.53 7.23 16.45
CA GLN A 155 2.64 8.10 16.85
C GLN A 155 2.87 9.25 15.86
N TYR A 156 2.45 9.08 14.60
CA TYR A 156 2.55 10.13 13.57
C TYR A 156 1.41 11.12 13.67
N SER A 157 1.71 12.40 13.38
CA SER A 157 0.67 13.42 13.25
C SER A 157 -0.17 13.17 12.00
N ALA A 158 -1.37 13.76 11.93
CA ALA A 158 -2.18 13.68 10.71
C ALA A 158 -1.47 14.24 9.47
N SER A 159 -0.59 15.24 9.66
CA SER A 159 0.21 15.82 8.57
C SER A 159 1.27 14.83 8.08
N ASP A 160 2.00 14.19 9.00
CA ASP A 160 3.05 13.24 8.63
C ASP A 160 2.46 12.01 7.93
N ARG A 161 1.29 11.54 8.41
CA ARG A 161 0.56 10.45 7.73
C ARG A 161 0.19 10.83 6.31
N ALA A 162 -0.32 12.05 6.10
CA ALA A 162 -0.65 12.53 4.76
C ALA A 162 0.60 12.63 3.85
N ASP A 163 1.73 13.09 4.39
CA ASP A 163 2.99 13.18 3.63
C ASP A 163 3.55 11.79 3.28
N LEU A 164 3.48 10.82 4.20
CA LEU A 164 3.81 9.41 3.93
C LEU A 164 2.91 8.80 2.84
N GLU A 165 1.61 9.11 2.84
CA GLU A 165 0.69 8.69 1.77
C GLU A 165 1.07 9.31 0.41
N VAL A 166 1.45 10.59 0.37
CA VAL A 166 1.93 11.24 -0.87
C VAL A 166 3.18 10.56 -1.41
N ILE A 167 4.15 10.24 -0.54
CA ILE A 167 5.36 9.51 -0.92
C ILE A 167 5.01 8.17 -1.59
N VAL A 168 4.12 7.40 -0.97
CA VAL A 168 3.67 6.10 -1.52
C VAL A 168 2.94 6.26 -2.85
N ASN A 169 2.09 7.28 -2.99
CA ASN A 169 1.36 7.56 -4.23
C ASN A 169 2.32 7.86 -5.39
N HIS A 170 3.33 8.70 -5.16
CA HIS A 170 4.36 8.99 -6.15
C HIS A 170 5.17 7.74 -6.51
N CYS A 171 5.57 6.94 -5.52
CA CYS A 171 6.29 5.69 -5.78
C CYS A 171 5.48 4.71 -6.64
N VAL A 172 4.18 4.56 -6.36
CA VAL A 172 3.29 3.74 -7.19
C VAL A 172 3.13 4.33 -8.59
N GLY A 173 3.03 5.66 -8.70
CA GLY A 173 3.05 6.36 -9.97
C GLY A 173 4.27 5.97 -10.80
N GLU A 174 5.45 5.92 -10.18
CA GLU A 174 6.69 5.51 -10.83
C GLU A 174 6.71 4.04 -11.27
N LEU A 175 6.14 3.14 -10.46
CA LEU A 175 6.04 1.73 -10.80
C LEU A 175 5.24 1.49 -12.09
N PHE A 176 4.15 2.24 -12.28
CA PHE A 176 3.26 2.13 -13.44
C PHE A 176 3.49 3.19 -14.53
N ASN A 177 4.50 4.06 -14.37
CA ASN A 177 4.78 5.19 -15.25
C ASN A 177 3.58 6.14 -15.41
N LEU A 178 2.87 6.42 -14.31
CA LEU A 178 1.84 7.45 -14.26
C LEU A 178 2.50 8.83 -14.25
N SER A 179 1.99 9.74 -15.08
CA SER A 179 2.43 11.13 -15.06
C SER A 179 1.85 11.89 -13.85
N GLU A 180 2.39 13.07 -13.55
CA GLU A 180 1.80 13.97 -12.55
C GLU A 180 0.34 14.34 -12.90
N ASP A 181 0.04 14.49 -14.18
CA ASP A 181 -1.33 14.74 -14.65
C ASP A 181 -2.24 13.53 -14.36
N ASP A 182 -1.74 12.30 -14.50
CA ASP A 182 -2.48 11.09 -14.16
C ASP A 182 -2.74 11.02 -12.64
N LEU A 183 -1.71 11.27 -11.83
CA LEU A 183 -1.85 11.30 -10.36
C LEU A 183 -2.84 12.39 -9.91
N THR A 184 -2.73 13.60 -10.47
CA THR A 184 -3.65 14.71 -10.20
C THR A 184 -5.08 14.40 -10.67
N ALA A 185 -5.24 13.71 -11.80
CA ALA A 185 -6.54 13.28 -12.28
C ALA A 185 -7.18 12.25 -11.33
N LEU A 186 -6.39 11.35 -10.78
CA LEU A 186 -6.84 10.33 -9.82
C LEU A 186 -7.29 10.95 -8.49
N GLU A 187 -6.68 12.04 -8.04
CA GLU A 187 -7.10 12.82 -6.86
C GLU A 187 -8.49 13.46 -7.01
N ARG A 188 -8.95 13.70 -8.24
CA ARG A 188 -10.22 14.39 -8.53
C ARG A 188 -11.43 13.46 -8.67
N ILE A 189 -11.20 12.14 -8.72
CA ILE A 189 -12.23 11.08 -8.83
C ILE A 189 -12.69 10.63 -7.43
#